data_AF-A0A834FIK2-F1
#
_entry.id   AF-A0A834FIK2-F1
#
_cell.length_a   1.000
_cell.length_b   1.000
_cell.length_c   1.000
_cell.angle_alpha   90.00
_cell.angle_beta   90.00
_cell.angle_gamma   90.00
#
_symmetry.space_group_name_H-M   'P 1'
#
loop_
_entity.id
_entity.type
_entity.pdbx_description
1 polymer ?
#
loop_
_entity_poly.entity_id
_entity_poly.type
_entity_poly.pdbx_seq_one_letter_code
_entity_poly.pdbx_strand_id
1 'polypeptide(L)'
;MERKHYDSILDRSKRIVWQDDCYIDLQSTSSSAALQARSEDLGWVQKYQNQLQRFLTKTFLEDILTHLKKVDVLTLAEEAIIKEAGQLKDQATMLTTVLAGKESHGSDALQGFITSSSAPVSQLILNYDSMVKKHKEVLLQQYEHYRERDSVSCSKLNTCSRTLLLIDGLSDLQQKEHDLMQVGVTRGRKLNHLRQLGLAKLFEPLTRVSLPPRVSLTIGVSGIGKTTWVRHFIRQWSQGAVCSDFHFVLPFTFSELNALEKLSADKLVKMAFPYLSDPSLVLSSPCRTLLIFDGLDEFRCRLNFSDAVPCNDPKKEVSIDDLITNIIRGNLLPDVAVWVTSRPGVASLIPGGLVDRVSENSRIRSRRHPNLP
;
A
#
# COMPACT_ATOMS: atom_id res chain seq x y z
N MET A 1 -56.13 -40.98 9.01
CA MET A 1 -57.47 -40.60 9.51
C MET A 1 -57.56 -41.14 10.92
N GLU A 2 -57.78 -40.44 12.04
CA GLU A 2 -58.13 -39.07 12.47
C GLU A 2 -57.63 -38.98 13.95
N ARG A 3 -56.98 -37.90 14.45
CA ARG A 3 -57.54 -36.70 15.15
C ARG A 3 -58.63 -37.05 16.20
N LYS A 4 -58.65 -36.63 17.48
CA LYS A 4 -58.12 -35.51 18.30
C LYS A 4 -58.45 -35.81 19.79
N HIS A 5 -57.76 -35.21 20.77
CA HIS A 5 -58.40 -34.33 21.79
C HIS A 5 -57.37 -33.60 22.69
N TYR A 6 -57.85 -32.53 23.32
CA TYR A 6 -57.19 -31.31 23.78
C TYR A 6 -56.96 -31.27 25.32
N ASP A 7 -56.11 -30.31 25.70
CA ASP A 7 -56.07 -29.50 26.93
C ASP A 7 -55.63 -30.10 28.27
N SER A 8 -54.57 -29.49 28.83
CA SER A 8 -54.49 -29.19 30.25
C SER A 8 -53.74 -27.87 30.46
N ILE A 9 -54.45 -26.96 31.11
CA ILE A 9 -54.10 -25.58 31.43
C ILE A 9 -53.76 -25.51 32.93
N LEU A 10 -52.69 -24.77 33.24
CA LEU A 10 -52.34 -24.13 34.52
C LEU A 10 -52.08 -25.03 35.74
N ASP A 11 -50.83 -25.01 36.23
CA ASP A 11 -50.64 -24.62 37.63
C ASP A 11 -49.38 -23.78 37.86
N ARG A 12 -49.57 -22.76 38.68
CA ARG A 12 -48.61 -21.74 39.12
C ARG A 12 -47.95 -22.25 40.40
N SER A 13 -46.62 -22.17 40.50
CA SER A 13 -45.94 -21.54 41.65
C SER A 13 -44.43 -21.74 41.62
N LYS A 14 -43.72 -20.64 41.38
CA LYS A 14 -42.31 -20.44 41.75
C LYS A 14 -42.26 -19.73 43.10
N ARG A 15 -41.47 -20.26 44.05
CA ARG A 15 -40.73 -19.57 45.15
C ARG A 15 -40.00 -20.66 45.96
N ILE A 16 -38.73 -20.95 45.64
CA ILE A 16 -37.47 -20.44 46.24
C ILE A 16 -37.36 -20.70 47.75
N VAL A 17 -36.34 -21.49 48.13
CA VAL A 17 -35.62 -21.39 49.41
C VAL A 17 -34.12 -21.45 49.09
N TRP A 18 -33.42 -20.40 49.53
CA TRP A 18 -31.98 -20.20 49.46
C TRP A 18 -31.25 -21.01 50.53
N GLN A 19 -30.02 -21.42 50.22
CA GLN A 19 -28.83 -21.63 51.07
C GLN A 19 -27.86 -22.49 50.22
N ASP A 20 -26.55 -22.34 50.21
CA ASP A 20 -25.56 -21.35 50.61
C ASP A 20 -24.27 -21.85 49.90
N ASP A 21 -23.43 -20.95 49.40
CA ASP A 21 -21.97 -21.08 49.22
C ASP A 21 -21.47 -20.15 48.10
N CYS A 22 -21.48 -18.85 48.42
CA CYS A 22 -20.63 -17.86 47.76
C CYS A 22 -19.53 -17.48 48.76
N TYR A 23 -18.39 -18.15 48.69
CA TYR A 23 -17.13 -17.60 49.18
C TYR A 23 -16.22 -17.43 47.97
N ILE A 24 -16.15 -16.19 47.45
CA ILE A 24 -15.17 -15.78 46.45
C ILE A 24 -13.94 -15.31 47.22
N ASP A 25 -12.89 -16.12 47.22
CA ASP A 25 -11.53 -15.64 47.51
C ASP A 25 -10.93 -15.08 46.22
N LEU A 26 -10.71 -13.76 46.22
CA LEU A 26 -9.92 -13.04 45.23
C LEU A 26 -8.43 -13.29 45.49
N GLN A 27 -7.86 -14.34 44.90
CA GLN A 27 -6.41 -14.43 44.69
C GLN A 27 -6.08 -14.94 43.27
N SER A 28 -5.77 -13.97 42.41
CA SER A 28 -4.82 -13.98 41.29
C SER A 28 -4.26 -15.34 40.83
N THR A 29 -4.78 -15.87 39.73
CA THR A 29 -4.10 -16.89 38.90
C THR A 29 -3.35 -16.21 37.75
N SER A 30 -2.12 -15.80 38.06
CA SER A 30 -1.11 -15.32 37.12
C SER A 30 -0.47 -16.48 36.32
N SER A 31 -1.26 -17.24 35.56
CA SER A 31 -0.71 -18.37 34.78
C SER A 31 -1.02 -18.35 33.28
N SER A 32 -1.83 -17.40 32.79
CA SER A 32 -2.05 -17.19 31.34
C SER A 32 -1.08 -16.16 30.73
N ALA A 33 -0.63 -15.18 31.53
CA ALA A 33 0.38 -14.19 31.10
C ALA A 33 1.80 -14.79 30.96
N ALA A 34 2.06 -15.93 31.61
CA ALA A 34 3.37 -16.58 31.61
C ALA A 34 3.71 -17.32 30.31
N LEU A 35 2.71 -17.59 29.45
CA LEU A 35 2.92 -18.26 28.15
C LEU A 35 3.15 -17.27 26.99
N GLN A 36 2.95 -15.96 27.20
CA GLN A 36 3.36 -14.90 26.26
C GLN A 36 4.68 -14.22 26.64
N ALA A 37 5.17 -14.43 27.87
CA ALA A 37 6.43 -13.89 28.37
C ALA A 37 7.65 -14.80 28.13
N ARG A 38 7.48 -15.93 27.43
CA ARG A 38 8.54 -16.91 27.12
C ARG A 38 8.69 -17.17 25.62
N SER A 39 8.59 -16.11 24.81
CA SER A 39 9.36 -16.08 23.56
C SER A 39 10.72 -15.52 23.93
N GLU A 40 11.67 -16.43 24.08
CA GLU A 40 13.06 -16.20 24.44
C GLU A 40 13.68 -15.01 23.70
N ASP A 41 14.40 -14.21 24.49
CA ASP A 41 15.35 -13.12 24.24
C ASP A 41 16.09 -13.13 22.88
N LEU A 42 15.36 -13.05 21.77
CA LEU A 42 15.90 -12.53 20.52
C LEU A 42 16.21 -11.06 20.79
N GLY A 43 17.49 -10.76 21.07
CA GLY A 43 17.94 -9.43 21.45
C GLY A 43 17.31 -8.36 20.56
N TRP A 44 16.94 -7.21 21.14
CA TRP A 44 16.20 -6.14 20.46
C TRP A 44 16.81 -5.80 19.09
N VAL A 45 18.14 -5.81 19.01
CA VAL A 45 18.91 -5.61 17.77
C VAL A 45 18.55 -6.63 16.69
N GLN A 46 18.42 -7.91 17.03
CA GLN A 46 18.06 -8.98 16.11
C GLN A 46 16.60 -8.85 15.65
N LYS A 47 15.70 -8.45 16.54
CA LYS A 47 14.29 -8.19 16.21
C LYS A 47 14.15 -7.07 15.17
N TYR A 48 14.92 -5.98 15.30
CA TYR A 48 14.84 -4.81 14.42
C TYR A 48 15.92 -4.75 13.33
N GLN A 49 16.66 -5.83 13.11
CA GLN A 49 17.81 -5.86 12.18
C GLN A 49 17.40 -5.46 10.75
N ASN A 50 16.27 -5.97 10.26
CA ASN A 50 15.77 -5.66 8.92
C ASN A 50 15.38 -4.18 8.79
N GLN A 51 14.80 -3.61 9.84
CA GLN A 51 14.36 -2.22 9.89
C GLN A 51 15.57 -1.28 9.98
N LEU A 52 16.58 -1.65 10.76
CA LEU A 52 17.86 -0.95 10.82
C LEU A 52 18.53 -0.95 9.44
N GLN A 53 18.65 -2.10 8.77
CA GLN A 53 19.21 -2.14 7.41
C GLN A 53 18.40 -1.35 6.38
N ARG A 54 17.08 -1.20 6.60
CA ARG A 54 16.17 -0.56 5.64
C ARG A 54 16.08 0.96 5.80
N PHE A 55 16.00 1.47 7.02
CA PHE A 55 15.66 2.87 7.28
C PHE A 55 16.85 3.73 7.73
N LEU A 56 17.96 3.11 8.09
CA LEU A 56 19.09 3.81 8.66
C LEU A 56 19.77 4.70 7.62
N THR A 57 19.81 6.00 7.93
CA THR A 57 20.48 7.02 7.12
C THR A 57 21.90 7.24 7.62
N LYS A 58 22.80 7.73 6.75
CA LYS A 58 24.20 8.01 7.14
C LYS A 58 24.32 8.92 8.37
N THR A 59 23.55 10.01 8.41
CA THR A 59 23.54 10.95 9.53
C THR A 59 23.08 10.28 10.83
N PHE A 60 21.97 9.54 10.76
CA PHE A 60 21.46 8.79 11.92
C PHE A 60 22.43 7.69 12.40
N LEU A 61 23.19 7.06 11.49
CA LEU A 61 24.26 6.14 11.87
C LEU A 61 25.34 6.84 12.70
N GLU A 62 25.79 8.01 12.23
CA GLU A 62 26.82 8.81 12.90
C GLU A 62 26.36 9.23 14.30
N ASP A 63 25.08 9.59 14.46
CA ASP A 63 24.48 9.91 15.75
C ASP A 63 24.47 8.67 16.69
N ILE A 64 24.07 7.50 16.18
CA ILE A 64 24.10 6.24 16.93
C ILE A 64 25.53 5.93 17.40
N LEU A 65 26.51 5.96 16.48
CA LEU A 65 27.90 5.64 16.79
C LEU A 65 28.47 6.61 17.84
N THR A 66 28.15 7.89 17.73
CA THR A 66 28.56 8.91 18.71
C THR A 66 27.96 8.65 20.09
N HIS A 67 26.67 8.29 20.16
CA HIS A 67 26.03 7.93 21.42
C HIS A 67 26.64 6.66 22.02
N LEU A 68 26.79 5.59 21.25
CA LEU A 68 27.29 4.31 21.75
C LEU A 68 28.74 4.42 22.28
N LYS A 69 29.55 5.30 21.69
CA LYS A 69 30.87 5.64 22.25
C LYS A 69 30.78 6.40 23.56
N LYS A 70 29.83 7.34 23.67
CA LYS A 70 29.64 8.14 24.89
C LYS A 70 29.21 7.28 26.09
N VAL A 71 28.54 6.15 25.85
CA VAL A 71 28.09 5.19 26.86
C VAL A 71 29.04 3.99 26.95
N ASP A 72 30.27 4.11 26.43
CA ASP A 72 31.34 3.09 26.49
C ASP A 72 30.94 1.71 25.94
N VAL A 73 29.99 1.66 24.99
CA VAL A 73 29.56 0.41 24.31
C VAL A 73 30.47 0.07 23.14
N LEU A 74 30.88 1.09 22.38
CA LEU A 74 31.74 0.95 21.20
C LEU A 74 33.12 1.53 21.43
N THR A 75 34.14 0.79 21.00
CA THR A 75 35.52 1.28 20.92
C THR A 75 35.79 2.01 19.61
N LEU A 76 36.88 2.79 19.56
CA LEU A 76 37.32 3.48 18.34
C LEU A 76 37.64 2.50 17.19
N ALA A 77 38.16 1.32 17.51
CA ALA A 77 38.47 0.29 16.51
C ALA A 77 37.18 -0.29 15.90
N GLU A 78 36.18 -0.57 16.72
CA GLU A 78 34.88 -1.09 16.25
C GLU A 78 34.12 -0.07 15.42
N GLU A 79 34.19 1.21 15.78
CA GLU A 79 33.63 2.30 14.95
C GLU A 79 34.28 2.35 13.56
N ALA A 80 35.61 2.23 13.49
CA ALA A 80 36.34 2.22 12.22
C ALA A 80 35.89 1.05 11.34
N ILE A 81 35.77 -0.16 11.93
CA ILE A 81 35.28 -1.35 11.22
C ILE A 81 33.86 -1.14 10.67
N ILE A 82 32.96 -0.53 11.44
CA ILE A 82 31.60 -0.23 10.99
C ILE A 82 31.61 0.79 9.84
N LYS A 83 32.44 1.83 9.93
CA LYS A 83 32.53 2.87 8.89
C LYS A 83 33.20 2.39 7.60
N GLU A 84 34.13 1.44 7.71
CA GLU A 84 34.82 0.82 6.58
C GLU A 84 33.95 -0.24 5.87
N ALA A 85 32.87 -0.71 6.50
CA ALA A 85 31.91 -1.58 5.83
C ALA A 85 31.24 -0.81 4.68
N GLY A 86 31.33 -1.33 3.45
CA GLY A 86 31.06 -0.62 2.20
C GLY A 86 29.78 0.24 2.15
N GLN A 87 28.64 -0.36 1.79
CA GLN A 87 27.38 0.38 1.67
C GLN A 87 26.69 0.53 3.02
N LEU A 88 25.76 1.49 3.16
CA LEU A 88 25.01 1.71 4.42
C LEU A 88 24.34 0.45 4.98
N LYS A 89 23.86 -0.46 4.11
CA LYS A 89 23.31 -1.76 4.53
C LYS A 89 24.36 -2.65 5.18
N ASP A 90 25.57 -2.65 4.64
CA ASP A 90 26.70 -3.40 5.19
C ASP A 90 27.13 -2.80 6.54
N GLN A 91 27.15 -1.47 6.63
CA GLN A 91 27.41 -0.74 7.88
C GLN A 91 26.38 -1.06 8.96
N ALA A 92 25.08 -1.06 8.61
CA ALA A 92 24.02 -1.44 9.53
C ALA A 92 24.17 -2.90 9.99
N THR A 93 24.53 -3.81 9.07
CA THR A 93 24.76 -5.22 9.39
C THR A 93 25.96 -5.40 10.32
N MET A 94 27.07 -4.70 10.03
CA MET A 94 28.26 -4.73 10.86
C MET A 94 27.98 -4.16 12.26
N LEU A 95 27.24 -3.04 12.35
CA LEU A 95 26.78 -2.49 13.62
C LEU A 95 25.97 -3.52 14.42
N THR A 96 24.99 -4.19 13.79
CA THR A 96 24.21 -5.23 14.49
C THR A 96 25.07 -6.41 14.94
N THR A 97 26.10 -6.77 14.17
CA THR A 97 27.01 -7.88 14.48
C THR A 97 27.92 -7.53 15.66
N VAL A 98 28.49 -6.32 15.67
CA VAL A 98 29.30 -5.82 16.78
C VAL A 98 28.48 -5.75 18.06
N LEU A 99 27.25 -5.21 17.99
CA LEU A 99 26.37 -5.11 19.15
C LEU A 99 25.88 -6.46 19.67
N ALA A 100 25.68 -7.45 18.80
CA ALA A 100 25.37 -8.82 19.23
C ALA A 100 26.51 -9.45 20.06
N GLY A 101 27.76 -9.05 19.83
CA GLY A 101 28.92 -9.46 20.63
C GLY A 101 29.07 -8.73 21.97
N LYS A 102 28.24 -7.71 22.27
CA LYS A 102 28.29 -6.87 23.48
C LYS A 102 27.20 -7.19 24.51
N GLU A 103 26.61 -8.39 24.42
CA GLU A 103 25.56 -8.87 25.33
C GLU A 103 24.37 -7.88 25.44
N SER A 104 23.64 -7.88 26.56
CA SER A 104 22.44 -7.04 26.75
C SER A 104 22.75 -5.55 26.72
N HIS A 105 23.92 -5.12 27.21
CA HIS A 105 24.28 -3.70 27.34
C HIS A 105 24.33 -2.97 25.98
N GLY A 106 24.82 -3.63 24.93
CA GLY A 106 24.84 -3.04 23.59
C GLY A 106 23.44 -2.86 22.99
N SER A 107 22.58 -3.86 23.22
CA SER A 107 21.18 -3.84 22.79
C SER A 107 20.38 -2.76 23.52
N ASP A 108 20.54 -2.66 24.84
CA ASP A 108 19.82 -1.70 25.68
C ASP A 108 20.22 -0.25 25.36
N ALA A 109 21.50 0.01 25.13
CA ALA A 109 21.99 1.34 24.75
C ALA A 109 21.43 1.79 23.39
N LEU A 110 21.42 0.89 22.39
CA LEU A 110 20.84 1.19 21.08
C LEU A 110 19.33 1.41 21.18
N GLN A 111 18.62 0.53 21.90
CA GLN A 111 17.19 0.66 22.12
C GLN A 111 16.84 1.97 22.82
N GLY A 112 17.59 2.35 23.87
CA GLY A 112 17.40 3.60 24.60
C GLY A 112 17.57 4.84 23.71
N PHE A 113 18.59 4.84 22.84
CA PHE A 113 18.80 5.92 21.88
C PHE A 113 17.65 6.03 20.88
N ILE A 114 17.27 4.92 20.24
CA ILE A 114 16.22 4.93 19.22
C ILE A 114 14.86 5.30 19.83
N THR A 115 14.56 4.84 21.04
CA THR A 115 13.27 5.14 21.71
C THR A 115 13.20 6.60 22.19
N SER A 116 14.33 7.20 22.58
CA SER A 116 14.38 8.60 23.03
C SER A 116 14.49 9.61 21.87
N SER A 117 14.87 9.16 20.68
CA SER A 117 15.01 10.02 19.51
C SER A 117 13.65 10.38 18.89
N SER A 118 13.44 11.67 18.65
CA SER A 118 12.26 12.20 17.94
C SER A 118 12.38 12.13 16.41
N ALA A 119 13.46 11.57 15.88
CA ALA A 119 13.68 11.49 14.44
C ALA A 119 12.64 10.59 13.76
N PRO A 120 12.16 10.94 12.53
CA PRO A 120 11.24 10.09 11.76
C PRO A 120 11.80 8.67 11.51
N VAL A 121 13.11 8.55 11.35
CA VAL A 121 13.81 7.26 11.16
C VAL A 121 13.59 6.33 12.36
N SER A 122 13.64 6.86 13.58
CA SER A 122 13.38 6.09 14.81
C SER A 122 11.96 5.54 14.83
N GLN A 123 10.98 6.37 14.44
CA GLN A 123 9.58 5.96 14.36
C GLN A 123 9.36 4.88 13.30
N LEU A 124 10.04 4.97 12.15
CA LEU A 124 10.03 3.92 11.14
C LEU A 124 10.64 2.62 11.68
N ILE A 125 11.80 2.67 12.33
CA ILE A 125 12.46 1.47 12.86
C ILE A 125 11.55 0.74 13.85
N LEU A 126 10.91 1.47 14.77
CA LEU A 126 10.09 0.90 15.82
C LEU A 126 8.71 0.41 15.33
N ASN A 127 8.06 1.18 14.46
CA ASN A 127 6.63 1.00 14.19
C ASN A 127 6.33 0.45 12.80
N TYR A 128 7.30 0.33 11.90
CA TYR A 128 7.07 -0.02 10.49
C TYR A 128 6.22 -1.28 10.30
N ASP A 129 6.58 -2.41 10.92
CA ASP A 129 5.86 -3.67 10.75
C ASP A 129 4.41 -3.55 11.23
N SER A 130 4.21 -2.88 12.36
CA SER A 130 2.88 -2.62 12.94
C SER A 130 2.04 -1.73 12.02
N MET A 131 2.64 -0.66 11.47
CA MET A 131 1.99 0.24 10.53
C MET A 131 1.57 -0.47 9.24
N VAL A 132 2.48 -1.24 8.62
CA VAL A 132 2.20 -2.00 7.39
C VAL A 132 1.12 -3.05 7.64
N LYS A 133 1.23 -3.80 8.73
CA LYS A 133 0.24 -4.83 9.10
C LYS A 133 -1.14 -4.22 9.29
N LYS A 134 -1.25 -3.19 10.14
CA LYS A 134 -2.52 -2.50 10.40
C LYS A 134 -3.12 -1.90 9.13
N HIS A 135 -2.28 -1.33 8.26
CA HIS A 135 -2.73 -0.76 7.00
C HIS A 135 -3.32 -1.80 6.04
N LYS A 136 -2.63 -2.93 5.88
CA LYS A 136 -3.13 -4.06 5.09
C LYS A 136 -4.43 -4.62 5.64
N GLU A 137 -4.54 -4.78 6.96
CA GLU A 137 -5.75 -5.27 7.63
C GLU A 137 -6.96 -4.37 7.36
N VAL A 138 -6.81 -3.04 7.52
CA VAL A 138 -7.89 -2.08 7.26
C VAL A 138 -8.33 -2.11 5.80
N LEU A 139 -7.39 -2.09 4.86
CA LEU A 139 -7.72 -2.17 3.44
C LEU A 139 -8.35 -3.51 3.06
N LEU A 140 -7.88 -4.63 3.65
CA LEU A 140 -8.50 -5.94 3.40
C LEU A 140 -9.95 -5.96 3.88
N GLN A 141 -10.22 -5.43 5.08
CA GLN A 141 -11.59 -5.32 5.61
C GLN A 141 -12.47 -4.44 4.73
N GLN A 142 -11.99 -3.26 4.32
CA GLN A 142 -12.74 -2.35 3.46
C GLN A 142 -13.09 -2.98 2.11
N TYR A 143 -12.15 -3.70 1.48
CA TYR A 143 -12.30 -4.23 0.13
C TYR A 143 -12.88 -5.66 0.06
N GLU A 144 -12.98 -6.39 1.18
CA GLU A 144 -13.79 -7.63 1.28
C GLU A 144 -15.30 -7.33 1.34
N HIS A 145 -15.73 -6.27 2.03
CA HIS A 145 -17.15 -5.88 2.10
C HIS A 145 -17.75 -5.54 0.72
N TYR A 146 -16.94 -5.04 -0.22
CA TYR A 146 -17.39 -4.79 -1.59
C TYR A 146 -17.67 -6.08 -2.37
N ARG A 147 -17.06 -7.20 -1.99
CA ARG A 147 -17.29 -8.51 -2.60
C ARG A 147 -18.74 -8.96 -2.41
N GLU A 148 -19.34 -8.64 -1.27
CA GLU A 148 -20.74 -8.97 -0.98
C GLU A 148 -21.71 -8.15 -1.82
N ARG A 149 -21.48 -6.83 -2.00
CA ARG A 149 -22.33 -5.99 -2.87
C ARG A 149 -22.19 -6.31 -4.35
N ASP A 150 -20.96 -6.57 -4.81
CA ASP A 150 -20.71 -6.94 -6.22
C ASP A 150 -21.23 -8.36 -6.51
N SER A 151 -21.38 -9.24 -5.50
CA SER A 151 -21.95 -10.59 -5.67
C SER A 151 -23.47 -10.60 -5.94
N VAL A 152 -24.21 -9.59 -5.47
CA VAL A 152 -25.66 -9.46 -5.70
C VAL A 152 -25.96 -8.92 -7.10
N SER A 153 -25.02 -8.21 -7.73
CA SER A 153 -25.20 -7.64 -9.08
C SER A 153 -24.36 -8.28 -10.19
N CYS A 154 -23.40 -9.16 -9.86
CA CYS A 154 -22.53 -9.76 -10.87
C CYS A 154 -22.15 -11.21 -10.53
N SER A 155 -23.08 -12.13 -10.75
CA SER A 155 -22.76 -13.55 -10.82
C SER A 155 -21.97 -13.84 -12.11
N LYS A 156 -20.74 -14.36 -11.96
CA LYS A 156 -19.85 -14.87 -13.04
C LYS A 156 -18.97 -13.86 -13.80
N LEU A 157 -18.18 -13.05 -13.11
CA LEU A 157 -16.94 -12.56 -13.70
C LEU A 157 -15.76 -13.18 -12.94
N ASN A 158 -15.12 -14.19 -13.53
CA ASN A 158 -13.79 -14.61 -13.11
C ASN A 158 -12.86 -13.39 -13.30
N THR A 159 -12.64 -12.61 -12.24
CA THR A 159 -11.76 -11.44 -12.26
C THR A 159 -10.33 -11.83 -12.68
N CYS A 160 -9.94 -13.09 -12.47
CA CYS A 160 -8.71 -13.70 -12.96
C CYS A 160 -8.59 -13.81 -14.50
N SER A 161 -9.67 -13.71 -15.27
CA SER A 161 -9.63 -13.85 -16.73
C SER A 161 -9.42 -12.53 -17.47
N ARG A 162 -9.46 -11.40 -16.76
CA ARG A 162 -9.18 -10.08 -17.34
C ARG A 162 -7.67 -9.89 -17.42
N THR A 163 -7.20 -9.36 -18.54
CA THR A 163 -5.78 -9.20 -18.82
C THR A 163 -5.51 -7.74 -19.16
N LEU A 164 -4.50 -7.14 -18.54
CA LEU A 164 -3.97 -5.87 -19.02
C LEU A 164 -3.11 -6.13 -20.25
N LEU A 165 -3.34 -5.39 -21.31
CA LEU A 165 -2.48 -5.36 -22.48
C LEU A 165 -1.59 -4.14 -22.36
N LEU A 166 -0.28 -4.34 -22.32
CA LEU A 166 0.69 -3.26 -22.44
C LEU A 166 0.56 -2.65 -23.83
N ILE A 167 0.44 -1.33 -23.90
CA ILE A 167 0.44 -0.58 -25.15
C ILE A 167 1.85 -0.05 -25.36
N ASP A 168 2.62 -0.70 -26.22
CA ASP A 168 3.94 -0.20 -26.63
C ASP A 168 3.77 1.02 -27.55
N GLY A 169 4.26 2.19 -27.12
CA GLY A 169 4.24 3.43 -27.90
C GLY A 169 3.97 4.66 -27.04
N LEU A 170 5.03 5.15 -26.36
CA LEU A 170 5.00 6.38 -25.56
C LEU A 170 4.87 7.68 -26.38
N SER A 171 4.90 7.61 -27.71
CA SER A 171 5.00 8.82 -28.56
C SER A 171 3.68 9.54 -28.81
N ASP A 172 2.52 8.87 -28.75
CA ASP A 172 1.37 9.28 -29.56
C ASP A 172 0.01 9.15 -28.84
N LEU A 173 -0.09 9.59 -27.58
CA LEU A 173 -1.43 9.83 -26.97
C LEU A 173 -2.24 10.85 -27.80
N GLN A 174 -1.57 11.75 -28.52
CA GLN A 174 -2.17 12.74 -29.43
C GLN A 174 -2.36 12.23 -30.87
N GLN A 175 -1.43 11.44 -31.44
CA GLN A 175 -1.56 10.94 -32.83
C GLN A 175 -2.63 9.82 -32.96
N LYS A 176 -3.09 9.23 -31.85
CA LYS A 176 -4.04 8.10 -31.83
C LYS A 176 -5.47 8.45 -31.41
N GLU A 177 -5.89 9.71 -31.49
CA GLU A 177 -7.32 10.06 -31.31
C GLU A 177 -8.21 9.27 -32.29
N HIS A 178 -7.72 9.03 -33.52
CA HIS A 178 -8.45 8.28 -34.54
C HIS A 178 -8.45 6.75 -34.32
N ASP A 179 -7.41 6.20 -33.67
CA ASP A 179 -7.26 4.76 -33.44
C ASP A 179 -7.91 4.31 -32.13
N LEU A 180 -7.94 5.17 -31.10
CA LEU A 180 -8.54 4.89 -29.79
C LEU A 180 -10.06 5.10 -29.78
N MET A 181 -10.59 5.98 -30.64
CA MET A 181 -12.04 6.15 -30.83
C MET A 181 -12.66 5.03 -31.69
N GLN A 182 -11.86 4.31 -32.49
CA GLN A 182 -12.31 3.20 -33.34
C GLN A 182 -12.32 1.82 -32.67
N VAL A 183 -12.12 1.75 -31.35
CA VAL A 183 -12.12 0.49 -30.57
C VAL A 183 -13.51 -0.18 -30.54
N GLY A 184 -14.54 0.47 -31.09
CA GLY A 184 -15.88 -0.11 -31.28
C GLY A 184 -16.16 -0.74 -32.65
N VAL A 185 -15.39 -0.46 -33.72
CA VAL A 185 -15.90 -0.73 -35.09
C VAL A 185 -14.90 -1.38 -36.06
N THR A 186 -13.58 -1.25 -35.90
CA THR A 186 -12.67 -1.67 -36.99
C THR A 186 -12.04 -3.04 -36.74
N ARG A 187 -12.71 -4.07 -37.27
CA ARG A 187 -12.15 -5.39 -37.60
C ARG A 187 -10.80 -5.24 -38.32
N GLY A 188 -9.73 -5.82 -37.76
CA GLY A 188 -8.69 -6.44 -38.58
C GLY A 188 -7.33 -5.74 -38.75
N ARG A 189 -6.96 -4.69 -37.99
CA ARG A 189 -5.58 -4.20 -38.00
C ARG A 189 -4.76 -4.91 -36.92
N LYS A 190 -3.77 -5.70 -37.32
CA LYS A 190 -2.82 -6.35 -36.39
C LYS A 190 -2.01 -5.27 -35.66
N LEU A 191 -2.36 -4.97 -34.40
CA LEU A 191 -1.45 -4.30 -33.47
C LEU A 191 -0.34 -5.29 -33.11
N ASN A 192 0.79 -5.21 -33.80
CA ASN A 192 1.90 -6.18 -33.69
C ASN A 192 2.71 -6.12 -32.37
N HIS A 193 2.31 -5.28 -31.39
CA HIS A 193 3.12 -5.02 -30.18
C HIS A 193 2.33 -5.05 -28.85
N LEU A 194 1.15 -5.67 -28.79
CA LEU A 194 0.42 -5.80 -27.51
C LEU A 194 0.97 -6.99 -26.70
N ARG A 195 1.55 -6.71 -25.53
CA ARG A 195 2.03 -7.74 -24.59
C ARG A 195 1.05 -7.91 -23.43
N GLN A 196 0.66 -9.16 -23.13
CA GLN A 196 -0.09 -9.46 -21.90
C GLN A 196 0.75 -9.13 -20.66
N LEU A 197 0.15 -8.35 -19.77
CA LEU A 197 0.77 -7.82 -18.57
C LEU A 197 -0.04 -8.21 -17.34
N GLY A 198 0.60 -8.90 -16.40
CA GLY A 198 0.02 -9.20 -15.09
C GLY A 198 0.16 -8.02 -14.13
N LEU A 199 -0.64 -7.99 -13.05
CA LEU A 199 -0.62 -6.93 -12.04
C LEU A 199 0.78 -6.61 -11.51
N ALA A 200 1.57 -7.64 -11.17
CA ALA A 200 2.93 -7.48 -10.67
C ALA A 200 3.82 -6.70 -11.64
N LYS A 201 3.66 -6.95 -12.94
CA LYS A 201 4.43 -6.31 -13.99
C LYS A 201 3.99 -4.88 -14.29
N LEU A 202 2.93 -4.36 -13.65
CA LEU A 202 2.46 -2.99 -13.88
C LEU A 202 3.45 -1.96 -13.31
N PHE A 203 4.21 -2.32 -12.28
CA PHE A 203 5.10 -1.41 -11.57
C PHE A 203 6.57 -1.82 -11.61
N GLU A 204 6.88 -2.93 -12.27
CA GLU A 204 8.25 -3.42 -12.45
C GLU A 204 8.87 -2.87 -13.74
N PRO A 205 10.20 -2.68 -13.78
CA PRO A 205 10.94 -2.52 -15.03
C PRO A 205 10.58 -3.58 -16.08
N LEU A 206 10.39 -3.18 -17.34
CA LEU A 206 10.18 -4.17 -18.42
C LEU A 206 11.47 -4.83 -18.87
N THR A 207 12.60 -4.14 -18.65
CA THR A 207 13.95 -4.57 -19.00
C THR A 207 14.90 -4.29 -17.85
N ARG A 208 16.11 -4.88 -17.87
CA ARG A 208 17.14 -4.66 -16.84
C ARG A 208 17.70 -3.23 -16.83
N VAL A 209 17.52 -2.48 -17.92
CA VAL A 209 18.05 -1.12 -18.11
C VAL A 209 16.98 -0.04 -17.94
N SER A 210 15.69 -0.41 -17.96
CA SER A 210 14.60 0.53 -17.73
C SER A 210 14.40 0.78 -16.24
N LEU A 211 14.07 2.01 -15.87
CA LEU A 211 13.62 2.32 -14.51
C LEU A 211 12.20 1.79 -14.26
N PRO A 212 11.83 1.49 -13.01
CA PRO A 212 10.43 1.24 -12.65
C PRO A 212 9.57 2.46 -13.03
N PRO A 213 8.36 2.28 -13.58
CA PRO A 213 7.49 3.40 -13.92
C PRO A 213 7.06 4.11 -12.65
N ARG A 214 7.12 5.44 -12.64
CA ARG A 214 6.52 6.25 -11.60
C ARG A 214 5.04 6.41 -11.87
N VAL A 215 4.65 6.80 -13.08
CA VAL A 215 3.24 7.01 -13.47
C VAL A 215 2.77 5.92 -14.41
N SER A 216 1.80 5.13 -13.97
CA SER A 216 1.12 4.11 -14.77
C SER A 216 -0.33 4.52 -15.04
N LEU A 217 -0.74 4.47 -16.31
CA LEU A 217 -2.09 4.80 -16.76
C LEU A 217 -2.77 3.54 -17.32
N THR A 218 -3.93 3.20 -16.79
CA THR A 218 -4.78 2.12 -17.32
C THR A 218 -6.02 2.69 -17.99
N ILE A 219 -6.13 2.46 -19.29
CA ILE A 219 -7.20 2.95 -20.14
C ILE A 219 -8.20 1.82 -20.40
N GLY A 220 -9.49 2.16 -20.43
CA GLY A 220 -10.52 1.21 -20.84
C GLY A 220 -11.91 1.84 -20.92
N VAL A 221 -12.77 1.26 -21.76
CA VAL A 221 -14.14 1.73 -21.97
C VAL A 221 -15.01 1.58 -20.72
N SER A 222 -16.16 2.26 -20.68
CA SER A 222 -17.13 2.13 -19.58
C SER A 222 -17.55 0.67 -19.36
N GLY A 223 -17.76 0.28 -18.11
CA GLY A 223 -18.25 -1.07 -17.77
C GLY A 223 -17.26 -2.22 -18.05
N ILE A 224 -16.04 -1.92 -18.49
CA ILE A 224 -15.01 -2.97 -18.71
C ILE A 224 -14.55 -3.60 -17.39
N GLY A 225 -14.67 -2.84 -16.29
CA GLY A 225 -14.36 -3.27 -14.92
C GLY A 225 -13.02 -2.77 -14.39
N LYS A 226 -12.58 -1.55 -14.77
CA LYS A 226 -11.36 -0.91 -14.25
C LYS A 226 -11.38 -0.84 -12.71
N THR A 227 -12.44 -0.30 -12.13
CA THR A 227 -12.65 -0.23 -10.67
C THR A 227 -12.67 -1.61 -10.01
N THR A 228 -13.35 -2.60 -10.60
CA THR A 228 -13.29 -3.99 -10.10
C THR A 228 -11.87 -4.54 -10.08
N TRP A 229 -11.05 -4.13 -11.05
CA TRP A 229 -9.64 -4.52 -11.14
C TRP A 229 -8.77 -3.85 -10.09
N VAL A 230 -8.96 -2.55 -9.85
CA VAL A 230 -8.31 -1.81 -8.77
C VAL A 230 -8.65 -2.43 -7.41
N ARG A 231 -9.93 -2.70 -7.15
CA ARG A 231 -10.38 -3.40 -5.92
C ARG A 231 -9.73 -4.77 -5.76
N HIS A 232 -9.65 -5.54 -6.85
CA HIS A 232 -8.99 -6.84 -6.84
C HIS A 232 -7.50 -6.74 -6.52
N PHE A 233 -6.80 -5.77 -7.13
CA PHE A 233 -5.40 -5.50 -6.84
C PHE A 233 -5.18 -5.16 -5.36
N ILE A 234 -5.95 -4.21 -4.81
CA ILE A 234 -5.82 -3.77 -3.41
C ILE A 234 -5.99 -4.97 -2.47
N ARG A 235 -6.99 -5.81 -2.72
CA ARG A 235 -7.20 -7.04 -1.94
C ARG A 235 -6.01 -8.01 -2.00
N GLN A 236 -5.50 -8.29 -3.21
CA GLN A 236 -4.36 -9.19 -3.38
C GLN A 236 -3.09 -8.63 -2.74
N TRP A 237 -2.85 -7.32 -2.85
CA TRP A 237 -1.73 -6.64 -2.20
C TRP A 237 -1.84 -6.68 -0.67
N SER A 238 -3.04 -6.44 -0.11
CA SER A 238 -3.28 -6.52 1.33
C SER A 238 -3.05 -7.94 1.89
N GLN A 239 -3.30 -8.97 1.08
CA GLN A 239 -2.99 -10.37 1.41
C GLN A 239 -1.50 -10.71 1.22
N GLY A 240 -0.69 -9.81 0.65
CA GLY A 240 0.71 -10.04 0.33
C GLY A 240 0.95 -10.90 -0.91
N ALA A 241 -0.06 -11.09 -1.76
CA ALA A 241 0.02 -11.97 -2.93
C ALA A 241 0.65 -11.31 -4.17
N VAL A 242 0.64 -9.97 -4.25
CA VAL A 242 1.19 -9.20 -5.38
C VAL A 242 1.90 -7.94 -4.91
N CYS A 243 2.87 -7.47 -5.71
CA CYS A 243 3.61 -6.22 -5.52
C CYS A 243 4.07 -5.99 -4.06
N SER A 244 4.76 -6.99 -3.50
CA SER A 244 5.30 -6.96 -2.14
C SER A 244 6.41 -5.93 -1.93
N ASP A 245 6.91 -5.35 -3.03
CA ASP A 245 7.82 -4.23 -3.08
C ASP A 245 7.18 -2.91 -2.64
N PHE A 246 5.85 -2.77 -2.71
CA PHE A 246 5.14 -1.63 -2.13
C PHE A 246 4.81 -1.89 -0.66
N HIS A 247 5.28 -1.00 0.21
CA HIS A 247 5.02 -1.05 1.65
C HIS A 247 3.64 -0.49 2.00
N PHE A 248 3.17 0.49 1.23
CA PHE A 248 1.87 1.14 1.42
C PHE A 248 1.15 1.34 0.08
N VAL A 249 -0.18 1.20 0.09
CA VAL A 249 -1.06 1.47 -1.05
C VAL A 249 -2.15 2.43 -0.57
N LEU A 250 -2.23 3.60 -1.18
CA LEU A 250 -3.17 4.65 -0.80
C LEU A 250 -4.19 4.81 -1.94
N PRO A 251 -5.34 4.11 -1.86
CA PRO A 251 -6.33 4.15 -2.92
C PRO A 251 -7.27 5.33 -2.77
N PHE A 252 -7.51 6.01 -3.90
CA PHE A 252 -8.47 7.09 -4.01
C PHE A 252 -9.36 6.92 -5.25
N THR A 253 -10.61 7.34 -5.15
CA THR A 253 -11.50 7.50 -6.31
C THR A 253 -11.66 8.98 -6.62
N PHE A 254 -11.63 9.38 -7.91
CA PHE A 254 -11.89 10.78 -8.23
C PHE A 254 -13.29 11.24 -7.81
N SER A 255 -14.24 10.30 -7.72
CA SER A 255 -15.58 10.56 -7.17
C SER A 255 -15.55 11.11 -5.74
N GLU A 256 -14.64 10.62 -4.89
CA GLU A 256 -14.51 11.09 -3.51
C GLU A 256 -13.73 12.41 -3.44
N LEU A 257 -12.75 12.59 -4.33
CA LEU A 257 -11.92 13.80 -4.38
C LEU A 257 -12.72 15.01 -4.84
N ASN A 258 -13.78 14.79 -5.63
CA ASN A 258 -14.73 15.84 -6.03
C ASN A 258 -15.45 16.54 -4.87
N ALA A 259 -15.45 15.96 -3.66
CA ALA A 259 -16.05 16.58 -2.48
C ALA A 259 -15.13 17.63 -1.83
N LEU A 260 -13.89 17.77 -2.30
CA LEU A 260 -12.87 18.60 -1.70
C LEU A 260 -12.51 19.77 -2.61
N GLU A 261 -12.43 20.97 -2.04
CA GLU A 261 -11.97 22.15 -2.79
C GLU A 261 -10.45 22.31 -2.73
N LYS A 262 -9.89 22.21 -1.52
CA LYS A 262 -8.46 22.34 -1.25
C LYS A 262 -7.98 21.24 -0.31
N LEU A 263 -6.75 20.78 -0.54
CA LEU A 263 -6.14 19.73 0.26
C LEU A 263 -4.60 19.82 0.15
N SER A 264 -3.90 19.35 1.17
CA SER A 264 -2.45 19.12 1.13
C SER A 264 -2.15 17.63 0.92
N ALA A 265 -0.94 17.28 0.46
CA ALA A 265 -0.56 15.88 0.31
C ALA A 265 -0.57 15.12 1.65
N ASP A 266 -0.15 15.76 2.74
CA ASP A 266 -0.23 15.17 4.09
C ASP A 266 -1.67 14.81 4.46
N LYS A 267 -2.62 15.70 4.16
CA LYS A 267 -4.05 15.45 4.42
C LYS A 267 -4.61 14.37 3.50
N LEU A 268 -4.17 14.33 2.23
CA LEU A 268 -4.52 13.24 1.30
C LEU A 268 -4.10 11.89 1.87
N VAL A 269 -2.85 11.74 2.33
CA VAL A 269 -2.37 10.49 2.96
C VAL A 269 -3.22 10.13 4.19
N LYS A 270 -3.54 11.11 5.04
CA LYS A 270 -4.41 10.88 6.22
C LYS A 270 -5.81 10.41 5.86
N MET A 271 -6.34 10.75 4.68
CA MET A 271 -7.64 10.22 4.26
C MET A 271 -7.58 8.71 3.99
N ALA A 272 -6.54 8.22 3.33
CA ALA A 272 -6.36 6.78 3.07
C ALA A 272 -5.83 6.02 4.29
N PHE A 273 -5.14 6.70 5.20
CA PHE A 273 -4.54 6.11 6.40
C PHE A 273 -4.77 7.02 7.64
N PRO A 274 -6.00 7.09 8.18
CA PRO A 274 -6.35 8.05 9.25
C PRO A 274 -5.63 7.84 10.59
N TYR A 275 -5.19 6.61 10.86
CA TYR A 275 -4.50 6.22 12.10
C TYR A 275 -2.97 6.36 11.99
N LEU A 276 -2.46 6.96 10.91
CA LEU A 276 -1.06 7.32 10.77
C LEU A 276 -0.79 8.60 11.58
N SER A 277 0.20 8.53 12.47
CA SER A 277 0.61 9.67 13.30
C SER A 277 1.22 10.78 12.46
N ASP A 278 2.20 10.42 11.62
CA ASP A 278 2.92 11.33 10.74
C ASP A 278 2.92 10.84 9.27
N PRO A 279 2.26 11.55 8.35
CA PRO A 279 2.26 11.26 6.91
C PRO A 279 3.66 11.16 6.29
N SER A 280 4.62 11.91 6.82
CA SER A 280 5.98 11.95 6.26
C SER A 280 6.66 10.57 6.25
N LEU A 281 6.26 9.69 7.18
CA LEU A 281 6.80 8.33 7.31
C LEU A 281 6.48 7.47 6.08
N VAL A 282 5.26 7.61 5.54
CA VAL A 282 4.78 6.84 4.37
C VAL A 282 5.18 7.51 3.05
N LEU A 283 5.42 8.82 3.08
CA LEU A 283 5.88 9.60 1.93
C LEU A 283 7.40 9.62 1.75
N SER A 284 8.13 9.01 2.68
CA SER A 284 9.60 8.97 2.65
C SER A 284 10.12 8.00 1.58
N SER A 285 11.23 8.36 0.91
CA SER A 285 11.91 7.53 -0.10
C SER A 285 12.17 6.05 0.32
N PRO A 286 12.52 5.73 1.58
CA PRO A 286 12.66 4.34 2.04
C PRO A 286 11.36 3.52 2.01
N CYS A 287 10.22 4.20 2.04
CA CYS A 287 8.89 3.62 1.99
C CYS A 287 8.35 3.70 0.56
N ARG A 288 8.52 2.62 -0.21
CA ARG A 288 7.93 2.57 -1.55
C ARG A 288 6.39 2.52 -1.42
N THR A 289 5.75 3.62 -1.79
CA THR A 289 4.30 3.83 -1.67
C THR A 289 3.66 3.93 -3.05
N LEU A 290 2.49 3.31 -3.22
CA LEU A 290 1.67 3.42 -4.42
C LEU A 290 0.42 4.24 -4.13
N LEU A 291 0.23 5.31 -4.88
CA LEU A 291 -0.98 6.11 -4.90
C LEU A 291 -1.86 5.63 -6.06
N ILE A 292 -3.12 5.29 -5.79
CA ILE A 292 -4.06 4.88 -6.83
C ILE A 292 -5.13 5.96 -6.99
N PHE A 293 -5.33 6.45 -8.20
CA PHE A 293 -6.41 7.34 -8.57
C PHE A 293 -7.33 6.65 -9.57
N ASP A 294 -8.44 6.08 -9.07
CA ASP A 294 -9.41 5.35 -9.87
C ASP A 294 -10.48 6.28 -10.43
N GLY A 295 -10.70 6.21 -11.75
CA GLY A 295 -11.82 6.86 -12.43
C GLY A 295 -11.61 8.33 -12.76
N LEU A 296 -10.50 8.71 -13.40
CA LEU A 296 -10.25 10.13 -13.80
C LEU A 296 -11.38 10.71 -14.65
N ASP A 297 -12.10 9.87 -15.41
CA ASP A 297 -13.29 10.27 -16.15
C ASP A 297 -14.47 10.75 -15.29
N GLU A 298 -14.43 10.53 -13.98
CA GLU A 298 -15.43 10.98 -13.01
C GLU A 298 -15.02 12.29 -12.29
N PHE A 299 -13.81 12.81 -12.55
CA PHE A 299 -13.34 14.04 -11.93
C PHE A 299 -14.04 15.26 -12.51
N ARG A 300 -14.57 16.13 -11.65
CA ARG A 300 -15.34 17.32 -12.05
C ARG A 300 -14.44 18.47 -12.49
N CYS A 301 -13.25 18.56 -11.92
CA CYS A 301 -12.26 19.57 -12.29
C CYS A 301 -11.42 19.09 -13.47
N ARG A 302 -10.85 20.03 -14.24
CA ARG A 302 -9.90 19.72 -15.31
C ARG A 302 -8.49 19.83 -14.76
N LEU A 303 -7.66 18.80 -14.96
CA LEU A 303 -6.23 18.86 -14.60
C LEU A 303 -5.48 19.74 -15.60
N ASN A 304 -4.85 20.82 -15.12
CA ASN A 304 -4.07 21.73 -15.98
C ASN A 304 -2.57 21.40 -15.94
N PHE A 305 -2.13 20.53 -16.85
CA PHE A 305 -0.72 20.14 -16.95
C PHE A 305 0.21 21.17 -17.57
N SER A 306 -0.29 22.31 -18.05
CA SER A 306 0.54 23.40 -18.59
C SER A 306 0.79 24.49 -17.54
N ASP A 307 -0.27 25.02 -16.91
CA ASP A 307 -0.16 26.28 -16.14
C ASP A 307 -0.22 26.09 -14.62
N ALA A 308 -0.49 24.87 -14.12
CA ALA A 308 -0.54 24.64 -12.67
C ALA A 308 0.77 25.07 -12.00
N VAL A 309 0.64 25.85 -10.93
CA VAL A 309 1.77 26.37 -10.16
C VAL A 309 2.51 25.20 -9.51
N PRO A 310 3.84 25.07 -9.70
CA PRO A 310 4.61 24.04 -9.05
C PRO A 310 4.48 24.12 -7.53
N CYS A 311 4.11 22.99 -6.92
CA CYS A 311 4.04 22.82 -5.47
C CYS A 311 4.87 21.60 -5.08
N ASN A 312 5.84 21.80 -4.18
CA ASN A 312 6.72 20.75 -3.65
C ASN A 312 6.58 20.58 -2.13
N ASP A 313 5.79 21.41 -1.44
CA ASP A 313 5.54 21.32 0.00
C ASP A 313 4.34 20.40 0.28
N PRO A 314 4.53 19.23 0.91
CA PRO A 314 3.45 18.30 1.24
C PRO A 314 2.40 18.85 2.20
N LYS A 315 2.75 19.89 2.97
CA LYS A 315 1.87 20.51 3.98
C LYS A 315 1.04 21.65 3.42
N LYS A 316 1.45 22.23 2.29
CA LYS A 316 0.75 23.35 1.65
C LYS A 316 -0.58 22.87 1.06
N GLU A 317 -1.66 23.58 1.40
CA GLU A 317 -2.95 23.36 0.78
C GLU A 317 -3.01 24.07 -0.58
N VAL A 318 -3.37 23.31 -1.60
CA VAL A 318 -3.65 23.79 -2.95
C VAL A 318 -5.02 23.26 -3.39
N SER A 319 -5.56 23.75 -4.50
CA SER A 319 -6.81 23.18 -5.02
C SER A 319 -6.63 21.71 -5.39
N ILE A 320 -7.71 20.93 -5.33
CA ILE A 320 -7.62 19.48 -5.54
C ILE A 320 -7.07 19.10 -6.92
N ASP A 321 -7.38 19.90 -7.95
CA ASP A 321 -6.85 19.75 -9.30
C ASP A 321 -5.36 20.09 -9.40
N ASP A 322 -4.91 21.16 -8.74
CA ASP A 322 -3.48 21.49 -8.65
C ASP A 322 -2.71 20.44 -7.84
N LEU A 323 -3.30 19.87 -6.79
CA LEU A 323 -2.70 18.81 -5.98
C LEU A 323 -2.41 17.58 -6.84
N ILE A 324 -3.45 17.07 -7.52
CA ILE A 324 -3.34 15.87 -8.37
C ILE A 324 -2.40 16.14 -9.54
N THR A 325 -2.46 17.33 -10.15
CA THR A 325 -1.57 17.72 -11.24
C THR A 325 -0.11 17.72 -10.79
N ASN A 326 0.21 18.32 -9.63
CA ASN A 326 1.57 18.34 -9.10
C ASN A 326 2.08 16.96 -8.70
N ILE A 327 1.20 16.07 -8.22
CA ILE A 327 1.54 14.67 -7.94
C ILE A 327 1.85 13.91 -9.24
N ILE A 328 1.04 14.06 -10.30
CA ILE A 328 1.29 13.38 -11.57
C ILE A 328 2.56 13.94 -12.24
N ARG A 329 2.79 15.26 -12.20
CA ARG A 329 4.03 15.89 -12.69
C ARG A 329 5.28 15.47 -11.91
N GLY A 330 5.13 14.95 -10.70
CA GLY A 330 6.25 14.61 -9.82
C GLY A 330 6.85 15.80 -9.06
N ASN A 331 6.23 16.98 -9.12
CA ASN A 331 6.61 18.13 -8.30
C ASN A 331 6.34 17.85 -6.81
N LEU A 332 5.23 17.13 -6.55
CA LEU A 332 4.83 16.70 -5.22
C LEU A 332 4.90 15.17 -5.15
N LEU A 333 5.43 14.66 -4.04
CA LEU A 333 5.64 13.22 -3.83
C LEU A 333 6.43 12.56 -4.99
N PRO A 334 7.65 13.04 -5.30
CA PRO A 334 8.43 12.53 -6.43
C PRO A 334 8.73 11.03 -6.31
N ASP A 335 8.93 10.53 -5.09
CA ASP A 335 9.30 9.13 -4.82
C ASP A 335 8.10 8.15 -4.82
N VAL A 336 6.88 8.65 -4.94
CA VAL A 336 5.65 7.83 -4.90
C VAL A 336 5.28 7.37 -6.30
N ALA A 337 4.96 6.08 -6.45
CA ALA A 337 4.39 5.56 -7.68
C ALA A 337 2.91 5.95 -7.76
N VAL A 338 2.42 6.26 -8.95
CA VAL A 338 1.04 6.68 -9.21
C VAL A 338 0.41 5.75 -10.23
N TRP A 339 -0.77 5.22 -9.91
CA TRP A 339 -1.60 4.48 -10.84
C TRP A 339 -2.90 5.21 -11.09
N VAL A 340 -3.12 5.66 -12.33
CA VAL A 340 -4.35 6.33 -12.75
C VAL A 340 -5.17 5.38 -13.62
N THR A 341 -6.49 5.31 -13.40
CA THR A 341 -7.41 4.66 -14.34
C THR A 341 -8.32 5.68 -15.00
N SER A 342 -8.59 5.51 -16.30
CA SER A 342 -9.44 6.46 -17.03
C SER A 342 -10.06 5.86 -18.29
N ARG A 343 -11.03 6.56 -18.88
CA ARG A 343 -11.51 6.30 -20.25
C ARG A 343 -10.54 6.93 -21.27
N PRO A 344 -10.46 6.37 -22.50
CA PRO A 344 -9.55 6.89 -23.53
C PRO A 344 -9.64 8.41 -23.74
N GLY A 345 -10.86 8.95 -23.84
CA GLY A 345 -11.05 10.39 -24.09
C GLY A 345 -10.45 11.28 -23.00
N VAL A 346 -10.60 10.93 -21.72
CA VAL A 346 -10.05 11.74 -20.61
C VAL A 346 -8.58 11.44 -20.37
N ALA A 347 -8.15 10.18 -20.55
CA ALA A 347 -6.76 9.76 -20.50
C ALA A 347 -5.87 10.54 -21.49
N SER A 348 -6.39 10.85 -22.68
CA SER A 348 -5.66 11.59 -23.73
C SER A 348 -5.25 13.01 -23.32
N LEU A 349 -5.89 13.57 -22.29
CA LEU A 349 -5.58 14.91 -21.77
C LEU A 349 -4.31 14.92 -20.91
N ILE A 350 -3.81 13.76 -20.47
CA ILE A 350 -2.54 13.67 -19.76
C ILE A 350 -1.40 13.69 -20.79
N PRO A 351 -0.47 14.66 -20.72
CA PRO A 351 0.68 14.69 -21.63
C PRO A 351 1.48 13.39 -21.59
N GLY A 352 1.84 12.87 -22.78
CA GLY A 352 2.59 11.60 -22.88
C GLY A 352 3.93 11.61 -22.14
N GLY A 353 4.59 12.77 -22.04
CA GLY A 353 5.84 12.92 -21.28
C GLY A 353 5.69 12.80 -19.75
N LEU A 354 4.46 12.72 -19.22
CA LEU A 354 4.19 12.53 -17.79
C LEU A 354 3.78 11.09 -17.44
N VAL A 355 3.66 10.20 -18.44
CA VAL A 355 3.19 8.82 -18.24
C VAL A 355 4.29 7.85 -18.65
N ASP A 356 4.83 7.10 -17.69
CA ASP A 356 5.89 6.12 -17.95
C ASP A 356 5.35 4.81 -18.53
N ARG A 357 4.08 4.50 -18.26
CA ARG A 357 3.45 3.25 -18.69
C ARG A 357 1.97 3.41 -19.02
N VAL A 358 1.58 2.91 -20.19
CA VAL A 358 0.17 2.83 -20.61
C VAL A 358 -0.25 1.37 -20.77
N SER A 359 -1.40 1.02 -20.20
CA SER A 359 -2.01 -0.30 -20.30
C SER A 359 -3.48 -0.18 -20.69
N GLU A 360 -3.98 -1.14 -21.46
CA GLU A 360 -5.38 -1.26 -21.82
C GLU A 360 -6.02 -2.42 -21.05
N ASN A 361 -7.16 -2.15 -20.42
CA ASN A 361 -8.00 -3.20 -19.88
C ASN A 361 -8.99 -3.66 -20.97
N SER A 362 -8.81 -4.88 -21.48
CA SER A 362 -9.66 -5.44 -22.53
C SER A 362 -10.30 -6.77 -22.08
N ARG A 363 -11.51 -7.06 -22.58
CA ARG A 363 -12.10 -8.40 -22.45
C ARG A 363 -11.50 -9.29 -23.54
N ILE A 364 -10.66 -10.25 -23.16
CA ILE A 364 -10.22 -11.30 -24.09
C ILE A 364 -11.45 -12.12 -24.48
N ARG A 365 -11.82 -12.13 -25.76
CA ARG A 365 -12.66 -13.21 -26.31
C ARG A 365 -11.80 -14.47 -26.27
N SER A 366 -12.28 -15.53 -25.59
CA SER A 366 -11.66 -16.84 -25.75
C SER A 366 -11.60 -17.13 -27.25
N ARG A 367 -10.42 -17.50 -27.75
CA ARG A 367 -10.29 -17.99 -29.12
C ARG A 367 -11.23 -19.19 -29.23
N ARG A 368 -12.37 -19.04 -29.91
CA ARG A 368 -13.05 -20.21 -30.45
C ARG A 368 -12.03 -20.84 -31.38
N HIS A 369 -11.59 -22.06 -31.06
CA HIS A 369 -10.87 -22.88 -32.00
C HIS A 369 -11.69 -22.89 -33.30
N PRO A 370 -11.10 -22.54 -34.46
CA PRO A 370 -11.75 -22.87 -35.71
C PRO A 370 -11.82 -24.40 -35.74
N ASN A 371 -13.04 -24.92 -35.82
CA ASN A 371 -13.26 -26.33 -36.10
C ASN A 371 -12.42 -26.67 -37.34
N LEU A 372 -11.43 -27.54 -37.14
CA LEU A 372 -10.78 -28.29 -38.22
C LEU A 372 -11.80 -29.35 -38.72
N PRO A 373 -11.69 -29.72 -40.01
CA PRO A 373 -12.81 -29.92 -40.93
C PRO A 373 -13.77 -31.06 -40.60
#